data_AF-A0AAJ5QPG3-F1
#
_entry.id   AF-A0AAJ5QPG3-F1
#
_cell.length_a   1.000
_cell.length_b   1.000
_cell.length_c   1.000
_cell.angle_alpha   90.00
_cell.angle_beta   90.00
_cell.angle_gamma   90.00
#
_symmetry.space_group_name_H-M   'P 1'
#
loop_
_entity.id
_entity.type
_entity.pdbx_description
1 polymer ?
#
loop_
_entity_poly.entity_id
_entity_poly.type
_entity_poly.pdbx_seq_one_letter_code
_entity_poly.pdbx_strand_id
1 'polypeptide(L)'
;MSEKLIKESRKVFLHLAELFYEMRINTLKETRPDEVDILMVDDAFMEGIYKECIQNTGAIFKKVVSAEYYEQGHSEKMVDKEVVLITLRVNHKRR
;
A
#
# COMPACT_ATOMS: atom_id res chain seq x y z
N MET A 1 -13.22 19.33 8.33
CA MET A 1 -13.44 17.89 8.06
C MET A 1 -13.04 17.10 9.29
N SER A 2 -13.71 15.99 9.62
CA SER A 2 -13.55 15.27 10.91
C SER A 2 -12.23 14.47 10.96
N GLU A 3 -11.49 14.58 12.06
CA GLU A 3 -10.27 13.79 12.35
C GLU A 3 -10.53 12.27 12.24
N LYS A 4 -11.74 11.84 12.60
CA LYS A 4 -12.19 10.44 12.48
C LYS A 4 -12.12 9.96 11.03
N LEU A 5 -12.55 10.77 10.07
CA LEU A 5 -12.57 10.41 8.65
C LEU A 5 -11.16 10.26 8.08
N ILE A 6 -10.24 11.12 8.51
CA ILE A 6 -8.82 11.05 8.11
C ILE A 6 -8.20 9.75 8.62
N LYS A 7 -8.45 9.39 9.88
CA LYS A 7 -7.98 8.14 10.49
C LYS A 7 -8.51 6.91 9.75
N GLU A 8 -9.80 6.87 9.45
CA GLU A 8 -10.39 5.73 8.74
C GLU A 8 -9.90 5.65 7.29
N SER A 9 -9.78 6.77 6.57
CA SER A 9 -9.21 6.78 5.21
C SER A 9 -7.78 6.21 5.18
N ARG A 10 -6.94 6.59 6.15
CA ARG A 10 -5.57 6.06 6.29
C ARG A 10 -5.54 4.56 6.56
N LYS A 11 -6.43 4.04 7.41
CA LYS A 11 -6.52 2.60 7.71
C LYS A 11 -6.89 1.79 6.47
N VAL A 12 -7.94 2.20 5.76
CA VAL A 12 -8.39 1.49 4.55
C VAL A 12 -7.29 1.52 3.49
N PHE A 13 -6.67 2.67 3.29
CA PHE A 13 -5.57 2.79 2.33
C PHE A 13 -4.37 1.92 2.72
N LEU A 14 -3.95 1.91 3.98
CA LEU A 14 -2.86 1.06 4.45
C LEU A 14 -3.20 -0.42 4.21
N HIS A 15 -4.41 -0.85 4.55
CA HIS A 15 -4.84 -2.23 4.36
C HIS A 15 -4.78 -2.66 2.88
N LEU A 16 -5.27 -1.82 1.96
CA LEU A 16 -5.17 -2.08 0.52
C LEU A 16 -3.70 -2.13 0.06
N ALA A 17 -2.85 -1.25 0.57
CA ALA A 17 -1.43 -1.23 0.21
C ALA A 17 -0.69 -2.48 0.72
N GLU A 18 -1.06 -3.00 1.90
CA GLU A 18 -0.56 -4.27 2.41
C GLU A 18 -0.99 -5.45 1.53
N LEU A 19 -2.24 -5.47 1.06
CA LEU A 19 -2.71 -6.51 0.12
C LEU A 19 -1.95 -6.47 -1.21
N PHE A 20 -1.75 -5.28 -1.79
CA PHE A 20 -0.95 -5.15 -3.01
C PHE A 20 0.50 -5.60 -2.80
N TYR A 21 1.07 -5.28 -1.63
CA TYR A 21 2.40 -5.72 -1.26
C TYR A 21 2.49 -7.24 -1.19
N GLU A 22 1.59 -7.89 -0.47
CA GLU A 22 1.56 -9.36 -0.34
C GLU A 22 1.41 -10.03 -1.71
N MET A 23 0.48 -9.55 -2.55
CA MET A 23 0.34 -10.03 -3.92
C MET A 23 1.63 -9.86 -4.71
N ARG A 24 2.29 -8.70 -4.63
CA ARG A 24 3.51 -8.41 -5.38
C ARG A 24 4.67 -9.31 -4.98
N ILE A 25 4.83 -9.57 -3.68
CA ILE A 25 5.85 -10.48 -3.16
C ILE A 25 5.56 -11.92 -3.55
N ASN A 26 4.31 -12.38 -3.47
CA ASN A 26 3.95 -13.72 -3.91
C ASN A 26 4.24 -13.91 -5.41
N THR A 27 3.87 -12.94 -6.26
CA THR A 27 4.24 -12.96 -7.68
C THR A 27 5.75 -12.96 -7.89
N LEU A 28 6.52 -12.22 -7.07
CA LEU A 28 7.99 -12.23 -7.17
C LEU A 28 8.56 -13.61 -6.83
N LYS A 29 8.05 -14.26 -5.77
CA LYS A 29 8.44 -15.63 -5.39
C LYS A 29 8.12 -16.65 -6.48
N GLU A 30 6.97 -16.50 -7.15
CA GLU A 30 6.58 -17.40 -8.25
C GLU A 30 7.40 -17.17 -9.52
N THR A 31 7.70 -15.91 -9.85
CA THR A 31 8.34 -15.56 -11.13
C THR A 31 9.87 -15.57 -11.08
N ARG A 32 10.47 -15.35 -9.90
CA ARG A 32 11.91 -15.30 -9.68
C ARG A 32 12.31 -15.96 -8.36
N PRO A 33 12.01 -17.26 -8.17
CA PRO A 33 12.24 -17.95 -6.91
C PRO A 33 13.70 -17.94 -6.46
N ASP A 34 14.64 -17.98 -7.39
CA ASP A 34 16.08 -18.05 -7.06
C ASP A 34 16.67 -16.69 -6.65
N GLU A 35 16.02 -15.59 -7.04
CA GLU A 35 16.50 -14.22 -6.80
C GLU A 35 15.74 -13.52 -5.67
N VAL A 36 14.56 -14.02 -5.29
CA VAL A 36 13.64 -13.31 -4.39
C VAL A 36 14.26 -12.96 -3.05
N ASP A 37 15.03 -13.87 -2.46
CA ASP A 37 15.66 -13.64 -1.15
C ASP A 37 16.73 -12.53 -1.23
N ILE A 38 17.48 -12.48 -2.33
CA ILE A 38 18.48 -11.42 -2.56
C ILE A 38 17.78 -10.08 -2.79
N LEU A 39 16.74 -10.07 -3.62
CA LEU A 39 15.97 -8.87 -3.93
C LEU A 39 15.23 -8.31 -2.71
N MET A 40 14.73 -9.18 -1.83
CA MET A 40 14.05 -8.77 -0.60
C MET A 40 14.98 -8.17 0.45
N VAL A 41 16.29 -8.41 0.36
CA VAL A 41 17.31 -7.78 1.23
C VAL A 41 17.75 -6.41 0.68
N ASP A 42 17.57 -6.15 -0.61
CA ASP A 42 17.88 -4.85 -1.21
C ASP A 42 16.83 -3.80 -0.84
N ASP A 43 17.19 -2.91 0.08
CA ASP A 43 16.34 -1.81 0.55
C ASP A 43 15.86 -0.89 -0.60
N ALA A 44 16.67 -0.66 -1.63
CA ALA A 44 16.28 0.19 -2.76
C ALA A 44 15.24 -0.50 -3.65
N PHE A 45 15.42 -1.80 -3.89
CA PHE A 45 14.44 -2.62 -4.58
C PHE A 45 13.11 -2.65 -3.83
N MET A 46 13.15 -2.95 -2.53
CA MET A 46 11.96 -3.03 -1.67
C MET A 46 11.27 -1.67 -1.53
N GLU A 47 12.02 -0.57 -1.46
CA GLU A 47 11.46 0.77 -1.53
C GLU A 47 10.67 1.02 -2.82
N GLY A 48 11.16 0.53 -3.96
CA GLY A 48 10.43 0.54 -5.23
C GLY A 48 9.10 -0.19 -5.13
N ILE A 49 9.11 -1.40 -4.57
CA ILE A 49 7.91 -2.22 -4.37
C ILE A 49 6.87 -1.51 -3.49
N TYR A 50 7.26 -0.93 -2.35
CA TYR A 50 6.31 -0.21 -1.50
C TYR A 50 5.69 1.00 -2.20
N LYS A 51 6.51 1.77 -2.95
CA LYS A 51 6.02 2.91 -3.72
C LYS A 51 5.04 2.48 -4.81
N GLU A 52 5.32 1.39 -5.51
CA GLU A 52 4.42 0.79 -6.49
C GLU A 52 3.09 0.39 -5.85
N CYS A 53 3.11 -0.28 -4.69
CA CYS A 53 1.90 -0.69 -3.97
C CYS A 53 1.06 0.51 -3.53
N ILE A 54 1.69 1.58 -3.03
CA ILE A 54 1.00 2.84 -2.69
C ILE A 54 0.38 3.50 -3.93
N GLN A 55 1.07 3.49 -5.07
CA GLN A 55 0.54 4.03 -6.32
C GLN A 55 -0.68 3.25 -6.81
N ASN A 56 -0.59 1.91 -6.83
CA ASN A 56 -1.69 1.03 -7.23
C ASN A 56 -2.89 1.18 -6.29
N THR A 57 -2.63 1.28 -4.98
CA THR A 57 -3.66 1.58 -3.98
C THR A 57 -4.34 2.91 -4.27
N GLY A 58 -3.57 3.96 -4.57
CA GLY A 58 -4.13 5.27 -4.94
C GLY A 58 -5.08 5.20 -6.14
N ALA A 59 -4.69 4.47 -7.18
CA ALA A 59 -5.53 4.27 -8.37
C ALA A 59 -6.82 3.49 -8.06
N ILE A 60 -6.73 2.43 -7.25
CA ILE A 60 -7.87 1.57 -6.91
C ILE A 60 -8.79 2.22 -5.89
N PHE A 61 -8.25 2.83 -4.84
CA PHE A 61 -9.01 3.55 -3.84
C PHE A 61 -9.86 4.66 -4.47
N LYS A 62 -9.29 5.43 -5.41
CA LYS A 62 -10.05 6.41 -6.20
C LYS A 62 -11.20 5.77 -6.99
N LYS A 63 -10.96 4.61 -7.61
CA LYS A 63 -11.98 3.88 -8.39
C LYS A 63 -13.09 3.34 -7.49
N VAL A 64 -12.74 2.74 -6.35
CA VAL A 64 -13.69 2.24 -5.35
C VAL A 64 -14.53 3.39 -4.82
N VAL A 65 -13.91 4.50 -4.41
CA VAL A 65 -14.62 5.71 -3.97
C VAL A 65 -15.52 6.28 -5.07
N SER A 66 -15.11 6.22 -6.33
CA SER A 66 -15.95 6.68 -7.45
C SER A 66 -17.12 5.74 -7.78
N ALA A 67 -16.99 4.45 -7.48
CA ALA A 67 -17.99 3.42 -7.74
C ALA A 67 -18.96 3.23 -6.56
N GLU A 68 -18.49 3.43 -5.32
CA GLU A 68 -19.22 3.25 -4.07
C GLU A 68 -19.72 4.58 -3.47
N TYR A 69 -20.49 5.39 -4.19
CA TYR A 69 -21.35 6.47 -3.64
C TYR A 69 -20.81 7.91 -3.54
N TYR A 70 -21.74 8.81 -3.88
CA TYR A 70 -21.83 10.23 -3.52
C TYR A 70 -21.83 10.55 -2.00
N GLU A 71 -21.50 9.63 -1.06
CA GLU A 71 -21.72 9.89 0.37
C GLU A 71 -20.65 9.49 1.41
N GLN A 72 -19.50 8.89 1.09
CA GLN A 72 -18.45 8.70 2.11
C GLN A 72 -17.12 9.28 1.68
N GLY A 73 -16.76 10.44 2.26
CA GLY A 73 -15.61 11.29 1.95
C GLY A 73 -14.22 10.70 2.20
N HIS A 74 -14.03 9.43 1.92
CA HIS A 74 -12.73 8.77 1.85
C HIS A 74 -12.00 9.27 0.60
N SER A 75 -11.05 10.18 0.76
CA SER A 75 -10.23 10.68 -0.35
C SER A 75 -8.77 10.26 -0.17
N GLU A 76 -8.12 9.85 -1.26
CA GLU A 76 -6.67 9.63 -1.29
C GLU A 76 -5.90 10.89 -0.83
N LYS A 77 -6.47 12.09 -1.04
CA LYS A 77 -5.90 13.36 -0.57
C LYS A 77 -5.80 13.45 0.96
N MET A 78 -6.51 12.62 1.71
CA MET A 78 -6.48 12.57 3.18
C MET A 78 -5.48 11.55 3.72
N VAL A 79 -4.87 10.77 2.84
CA VAL A 79 -3.89 9.75 3.22
C VAL A 79 -2.50 10.36 3.15
N ASP A 80 -1.80 10.24 4.26
CA ASP A 80 -0.38 10.55 4.31
C ASP A 80 0.39 9.34 3.78
N LYS A 81 0.86 9.44 2.52
CA LYS A 81 1.57 8.36 1.84
C LYS A 81 2.92 8.07 2.48
N GLU A 82 3.54 9.05 3.13
CA GLU A 82 4.82 8.86 3.81
C GLU A 82 4.63 7.99 5.07
N VAL A 83 3.56 8.27 5.84
CA VAL A 83 3.19 7.42 6.98
C VAL A 83 2.88 5.99 6.54
N VAL A 84 2.16 5.81 5.42
CA VAL A 84 1.89 4.48 4.86
C VAL A 84 3.18 3.78 4.45
N LEU A 85 4.09 4.48 3.76
CA LEU A 85 5.39 3.94 3.35
C LEU A 85 6.23 3.50 4.55
N ILE A 86 6.33 4.32 5.59
CA ILE A 86 7.04 3.97 6.83
C ILE A 86 6.41 2.73 7.46
N THR A 87 5.08 2.69 7.52
CA THR A 87 4.34 1.58 8.14
C THR A 87 4.58 0.27 7.39
N LEU A 88 4.51 0.28 6.05
CA LEU A 88 4.79 -0.89 5.22
C LEU A 88 6.22 -1.40 5.40
N ARG A 89 7.21 -0.50 5.43
CA ARG A 89 8.61 -0.84 5.70
C ARG A 89 8.79 -1.49 7.07
N VAL A 90 8.19 -0.93 8.11
CA VAL A 90 8.26 -1.47 9.47
C VAL A 90 7.57 -2.83 9.55
N ASN A 91 6.41 -3.00 8.91
CA ASN A 91 5.70 -4.27 8.87
C ASN A 91 6.55 -5.35 8.19
N HIS A 92 7.14 -5.05 7.03
CA HIS A 92 8.05 -5.98 6.35
C HIS A 92 9.23 -6.40 7.22
N LYS A 93 9.93 -5.46 7.87
CA LYS A 93 11.08 -5.77 8.74
C LYS A 93 10.73 -6.60 9.97
N ARG A 94 9.45 -6.71 10.33
CA ARG A 94 8.97 -7.54 11.45
C ARG A 94 8.61 -8.96 11.05
N ARG A 95 8.36 -9.22 9.76
CA ARG A 95 7.99 -10.53 9.22
C ARG A 95 9.25 -11.30 8.83
#